data_AF-A0A8X6SIV9-F1
#
_entry.id   AF-A0A8X6SIV9-F1
#
_cell.length_a   1.000
_cell.length_b   1.000
_cell.length_c   1.000
_cell.angle_alpha   90.00
_cell.angle_beta   90.00
_cell.angle_gamma   90.00
#
_symmetry.space_group_name_H-M   'P 1'
#
loop_
_entity.id
_entity.type
_entity.pdbx_description
1 polymer ?
#
loop_
_entity_poly.entity_id
_entity_poly.type
_entity_poly.pdbx_seq_one_letter_code
_entity_poly.pdbx_strand_id
1 'polypeptide(L)'
;MMSSVIAAFFHCVSGKNNSLHGQCSEGSESWCRYQRAKAAGSPLKEIEQGLPNKIINQIKPTYLKLCNETLLKKCLHGKTQNCNESYNNILWNIVPKNIFIGLETFRLGALLAQILYNSGYAGILSVIRNVKMVPFLKVLLKSYLNLINNGFRHL
;
A
#
# COMPACT_ATOMS: atom_id res chain seq x y z
N MET A 1 -1.30 1.57 -17.43
CA MET A 1 -0.83 1.92 -16.07
C MET A 1 -0.35 3.37 -15.99
N MET A 2 0.74 3.77 -16.66
CA MET A 2 1.21 5.17 -16.64
C MET A 2 0.13 6.16 -17.10
N SER A 3 -0.51 5.90 -18.25
CA SER A 3 -1.60 6.72 -18.78
C SER A 3 -2.75 6.89 -17.79
N SER A 4 -3.13 5.82 -17.08
CA SER A 4 -4.18 5.82 -16.06
C SER A 4 -3.81 6.66 -14.84
N VAL A 5 -2.55 6.61 -14.38
CA VAL A 5 -2.07 7.43 -13.24
C VAL A 5 -1.97 8.90 -13.64
N ILE A 6 -1.52 9.21 -14.85
CA ILE A 6 -1.52 10.57 -15.39
C ILE A 6 -2.96 11.10 -15.48
N ALA A 7 -3.90 10.29 -16.00
CA ALA A 7 -5.30 10.65 -16.06
C ALA A 7 -5.88 10.98 -14.67
N ALA A 8 -5.50 10.23 -13.63
CA ALA A 8 -5.92 10.50 -12.27
C ALA A 8 -5.45 11.89 -11.78
N PHE A 9 -4.22 12.31 -12.10
CA PHE A 9 -3.74 13.66 -11.78
C PHE A 9 -4.61 14.74 -12.41
N PHE A 10 -4.80 14.68 -13.72
CA PHE A 10 -5.55 15.70 -14.46
C PHE A 10 -7.03 15.71 -14.07
N HIS A 11 -7.60 14.55 -13.76
CA HIS A 11 -8.94 14.44 -13.19
C HIS A 11 -9.04 15.15 -11.82
N CYS A 12 -8.10 14.90 -10.91
CA CYS A 12 -8.12 15.49 -9.56
C CYS A 12 -7.91 17.01 -9.56
N VAL A 13 -7.19 17.55 -10.54
CA VAL A 13 -6.97 19.00 -10.65
C VAL A 13 -7.98 19.72 -11.54
N SER A 14 -8.91 18.97 -12.15
CA SER A 14 -9.99 19.52 -12.97
C SER A 14 -10.90 20.42 -12.15
N GLY A 15 -11.55 21.36 -12.82
CA GLY A 15 -12.54 22.24 -12.19
C GLY A 15 -13.39 23.00 -13.20
N LYS A 16 -14.35 23.74 -12.69
CA LYS A 16 -15.35 24.52 -13.43
C LYS A 16 -14.78 25.38 -14.56
N ASN A 17 -13.62 25.99 -14.33
CA ASN A 17 -12.97 26.89 -15.29
C ASN A 17 -11.88 26.21 -16.11
N ASN A 18 -11.54 24.96 -15.80
CA ASN A 18 -10.47 24.22 -16.46
C ASN A 18 -10.79 22.72 -16.44
N SER A 19 -11.62 22.30 -17.39
CA SER A 19 -12.04 20.90 -17.46
C SER A 19 -10.96 20.03 -18.10
N LEU A 20 -10.38 19.13 -17.29
CA LEU A 20 -9.18 18.36 -17.63
C LEU A 20 -9.43 16.85 -17.74
N HIS A 21 -10.65 16.44 -18.09
CA HIS A 21 -11.03 15.04 -18.21
C HIS A 21 -10.54 14.33 -19.48
N GLY A 22 -9.82 15.02 -20.37
CA GLY A 22 -9.43 14.50 -21.69
C GLY A 22 -8.53 13.26 -21.66
N GLN A 23 -7.89 12.97 -20.53
CA GLN A 23 -7.05 11.78 -20.35
C GLN A 23 -7.77 10.62 -19.66
N CYS A 24 -8.96 10.87 -19.10
CA CYS A 24 -9.78 9.83 -18.52
C CYS A 24 -10.29 8.87 -19.61
N SER A 25 -10.53 7.61 -19.25
CA SER A 25 -11.18 6.64 -20.13
C SER A 25 -12.52 7.19 -20.64
N GLU A 26 -12.86 6.96 -21.90
CA GLU A 26 -14.16 7.35 -22.45
C GLU A 26 -15.20 6.22 -22.34
N GLY A 27 -16.47 6.54 -22.56
CA GLY A 27 -17.57 5.57 -22.59
C GLY A 27 -18.36 5.42 -21.28
N SER A 28 -19.42 4.61 -21.32
CA SER A 28 -20.34 4.36 -20.18
C SER A 28 -19.63 3.70 -18.99
N GLU A 29 -18.62 2.88 -19.27
CA GLU A 29 -17.84 2.14 -18.27
C GLU A 29 -16.67 2.95 -17.70
N SER A 30 -16.56 4.23 -18.06
CA SER A 30 -15.51 5.07 -17.52
C SER A 30 -15.65 5.25 -16.01
N TRP A 31 -14.54 5.17 -15.29
CA TRP A 31 -14.49 5.56 -13.88
C TRP A 31 -14.72 7.07 -13.70
N CYS A 32 -14.45 7.88 -14.74
CA CYS A 32 -14.64 9.32 -14.72
C CYS A 32 -16.12 9.68 -14.96
N ARG A 33 -16.75 10.29 -13.95
CA ARG A 33 -18.15 10.70 -14.01
C ARG A 33 -18.44 11.62 -15.20
N TYR A 34 -17.55 12.55 -15.51
CA TYR A 34 -17.69 13.47 -16.65
C TYR A 34 -17.74 12.71 -17.98
N GLN A 35 -16.83 11.75 -18.20
CA GLN A 35 -16.77 10.97 -19.43
C GLN A 35 -17.99 10.07 -19.61
N ARG A 36 -18.51 9.48 -18.53
CA ARG A 36 -19.78 8.73 -18.57
C ARG A 36 -20.95 9.61 -18.99
N ALA A 37 -21.04 10.80 -18.41
CA ALA A 37 -22.13 11.73 -18.68
C ALA A 37 -22.07 12.25 -20.13
N LYS A 38 -20.86 12.52 -20.64
CA LYS A 38 -20.60 12.81 -22.05
C LYS A 38 -21.06 11.65 -22.96
N ALA A 39 -20.73 10.41 -22.62
CA ALA A 39 -21.15 9.23 -23.37
C ALA A 39 -22.68 9.01 -23.37
N ALA A 40 -23.36 9.38 -22.29
CA ALA A 40 -24.83 9.36 -22.18
C ALA A 40 -25.52 10.56 -22.86
N GLY A 41 -24.79 11.43 -23.56
CA GLY A 41 -25.32 12.62 -24.22
C GLY A 41 -25.71 13.77 -23.27
N SER A 42 -25.33 13.68 -21.98
CA SER A 42 -25.66 14.67 -20.95
C SER A 42 -24.38 15.16 -20.24
N PRO A 43 -23.55 16.00 -20.88
CA PRO A 43 -22.26 16.41 -20.32
C PRO A 43 -22.43 17.10 -18.96
N LEU A 44 -21.70 16.60 -17.96
CA LEU A 44 -21.70 17.17 -16.62
C LEU A 44 -20.98 18.52 -16.62
N LYS A 45 -21.61 19.51 -15.99
CA LYS A 45 -20.94 20.79 -15.69
C LYS A 45 -20.24 20.68 -14.35
N GLU A 46 -18.93 20.88 -14.34
CA GLU A 46 -18.16 20.97 -13.10
C GLU A 46 -18.52 22.25 -12.35
N ILE A 47 -18.76 22.13 -11.04
CA ILE A 47 -19.15 23.25 -10.17
C ILE A 47 -17.96 23.69 -9.30
N GLU A 48 -17.11 22.74 -8.92
CA GLU A 48 -15.95 22.98 -8.06
C GLU A 48 -14.85 23.75 -8.79
N GLN A 49 -14.13 24.62 -8.09
CA GLN A 49 -13.14 25.50 -8.71
C GLN A 49 -11.87 24.77 -9.21
N GLY A 50 -11.63 23.52 -8.77
CA GLY A 50 -10.38 22.81 -9.00
C GLY A 50 -9.20 23.43 -8.23
N LEU A 51 -7.98 22.94 -8.47
CA LEU A 51 -6.78 23.50 -7.84
C LEU A 51 -6.29 24.76 -8.58
N PRO A 52 -5.72 25.76 -7.89
CA PRO A 52 -5.10 26.90 -8.55
C PRO A 52 -3.93 26.49 -9.45
N ASN A 53 -3.81 27.10 -10.63
CA ASN A 53 -2.74 26.80 -11.61
C ASN A 53 -1.33 26.88 -11.02
N LYS A 54 -1.08 27.80 -10.07
CA LYS A 54 0.21 27.92 -9.38
C LYS A 54 0.57 26.63 -8.63
N ILE A 55 -0.40 26.01 -7.96
CA ILE A 55 -0.23 24.76 -7.22
C ILE A 55 -0.06 23.59 -8.19
N ILE A 56 -0.90 23.53 -9.25
CA ILE A 56 -0.77 22.50 -10.29
C ILE A 56 0.62 22.52 -10.90
N ASN A 57 1.14 23.69 -11.26
CA ASN A 57 2.47 23.85 -11.87
C ASN A 57 3.60 23.44 -10.93
N GLN A 58 3.43 23.60 -9.61
CA GLN A 58 4.41 23.12 -8.63
C GLN A 58 4.39 21.61 -8.45
N ILE A 59 3.20 20.99 -8.43
CA ILE A 59 3.04 19.55 -8.15
C ILE A 59 3.29 18.70 -9.40
N LYS A 60 2.84 19.18 -10.57
CA LYS A 60 2.85 18.41 -11.84
C LYS A 60 4.21 17.80 -12.17
N PRO A 61 5.36 18.51 -12.08
CA PRO A 61 6.66 17.90 -12.39
C PRO A 61 6.98 16.71 -11.50
N THR A 62 6.70 16.82 -10.20
CA THR A 62 6.91 15.73 -9.24
C THR A 62 5.97 14.56 -9.51
N TYR A 63 4.69 14.84 -9.75
CA TYR A 63 3.72 13.81 -10.05
C TYR A 63 4.10 13.02 -11.31
N LEU A 64 4.47 13.70 -12.40
CA LEU A 64 4.89 13.04 -13.64
C LEU A 64 6.18 12.24 -13.49
N LYS A 65 7.13 12.66 -12.64
CA LYS A 65 8.30 11.84 -12.29
C LYS A 65 7.88 10.56 -11.56
N LEU A 66 6.88 10.62 -10.67
CA LEU A 66 6.34 9.45 -9.98
C LEU A 66 5.56 8.51 -10.90
N CYS A 67 5.05 9.00 -12.03
CA CYS A 67 4.44 8.17 -13.08
C CYS A 67 5.46 7.33 -13.87
N ASN A 68 6.77 7.42 -13.57
CA ASN A 68 7.79 6.62 -14.22
C ASN A 68 7.47 5.12 -14.14
N GLU A 69 7.55 4.43 -15.28
CA GLU A 69 7.13 3.02 -15.39
C GLU A 69 7.88 2.10 -14.43
N THR A 70 9.18 2.33 -14.23
CA THR A 70 10.01 1.55 -13.29
C THR A 70 9.56 1.75 -11.84
N LEU A 71 9.10 2.95 -11.46
CA LEU A 71 8.51 3.19 -10.15
C LEU A 71 7.14 2.52 -10.02
N LEU A 72 6.28 2.67 -11.03
CA LEU A 72 4.93 2.10 -11.02
C LEU A 72 4.95 0.56 -10.99
N LYS A 73 5.91 -0.09 -11.68
CA LYS A 73 6.11 -1.54 -11.61
C LYS A 73 6.35 -2.03 -10.18
N LYS A 74 6.96 -1.22 -9.31
CA LYS A 74 7.15 -1.59 -7.90
C LYS A 74 5.83 -1.65 -7.14
N CYS A 75 4.86 -0.79 -7.49
CA CYS A 75 3.53 -0.75 -6.89
C CYS A 75 2.68 -1.99 -7.23
N LEU A 76 2.96 -2.69 -8.34
CA LEU A 76 2.23 -3.89 -8.74
C LEU A 76 2.45 -5.10 -7.82
N HIS A 77 3.55 -5.11 -7.06
CA HIS A 77 3.84 -6.20 -6.12
C HIS A 77 2.97 -6.17 -4.86
N GLY A 78 2.12 -5.15 -4.67
CA GLY A 78 1.21 -5.05 -3.53
C GLY A 78 1.90 -4.85 -2.17
N LYS A 79 3.23 -4.68 -2.16
CA LYS A 79 3.99 -4.40 -0.94
C LYS A 79 3.70 -2.98 -0.48
N THR A 80 3.29 -2.82 0.78
CA THR A 80 3.02 -1.50 1.35
C THR A 80 4.30 -0.65 1.31
N GLN A 81 4.19 0.58 0.77
CA GLN A 81 5.32 1.52 0.70
C GLN A 81 5.74 2.06 2.08
N ASN A 82 4.95 1.80 3.12
CA ASN A 82 5.23 2.24 4.47
C ASN A 82 5.84 1.09 5.30
N CYS A 83 7.17 1.02 5.31
CA CYS A 83 7.93 0.10 6.17
C CYS A 83 7.51 0.20 7.64
N ASN A 84 7.12 1.40 8.11
CA ASN A 84 6.66 1.58 9.48
C ASN A 84 5.29 0.94 9.70
N GLU A 85 4.35 1.05 8.76
CA GLU A 85 3.05 0.36 8.86
C GLU A 85 3.23 -1.17 8.84
N SER A 86 4.11 -1.67 7.98
CA SER A 86 4.39 -3.11 7.90
C SER A 86 5.01 -3.65 9.19
N TYR A 87 6.06 -3.00 9.72
CA TYR A 87 6.66 -3.36 11.01
C TYR A 87 5.64 -3.26 12.15
N ASN A 88 4.91 -2.13 12.21
CA ASN A 88 3.91 -1.91 13.25
C ASN A 88 2.81 -2.97 13.20
N ASN A 89 2.35 -3.37 12.02
CA ASN A 89 1.37 -4.44 11.89
C ASN A 89 1.88 -5.75 12.50
N ILE A 90 3.14 -6.12 12.27
CA ILE A 90 3.74 -7.32 12.90
C ILE A 90 3.81 -7.13 14.42
N LEU A 91 4.30 -5.98 14.89
CA LEU A 91 4.42 -5.65 16.31
C LEU A 91 3.07 -5.79 17.02
N TRP A 92 2.02 -5.17 16.51
CA TRP A 92 0.70 -5.16 17.15
C TRP A 92 -0.02 -6.50 17.08
N ASN A 93 0.33 -7.38 16.14
CA ASN A 93 -0.13 -8.77 16.14
C ASN A 93 0.54 -9.62 17.24
N ILE A 94 1.77 -9.27 17.65
CA ILE A 94 2.51 -9.96 18.72
C ILE A 94 2.17 -9.38 20.10
N VAL A 95 2.11 -8.06 20.20
CA VAL A 95 1.81 -7.30 21.43
C VAL A 95 0.64 -6.36 21.16
N PRO A 96 -0.62 -6.82 21.33
CA PRO A 96 -1.81 -6.03 21.00
C PRO A 96 -1.91 -4.72 21.79
N LYS A 97 -2.33 -3.63 21.12
CA LYS A 97 -2.46 -2.30 21.73
C LYS A 97 -3.58 -2.18 22.75
N ASN A 98 -4.56 -3.07 22.69
CA ASN A 98 -5.81 -3.01 23.44
C ASN A 98 -5.75 -3.73 24.80
N ILE A 99 -4.59 -4.27 25.17
CA ILE A 99 -4.38 -4.94 26.44
C ILE A 99 -3.17 -4.35 27.15
N PHE A 100 -3.18 -4.38 28.48
CA PHE A 100 -2.01 -4.01 29.26
C PHE A 100 -0.93 -5.08 29.13
N ILE A 101 0.29 -4.67 28.83
CA ILE A 101 1.46 -5.55 28.65
C ILE A 101 2.62 -4.96 29.45
N GLY A 102 3.29 -5.78 30.25
CA GLY A 102 4.48 -5.36 30.99
C GLY A 102 5.64 -4.98 30.08
N LEU A 103 6.52 -4.09 30.54
CA LEU A 103 7.63 -3.54 29.74
C LEU A 103 8.54 -4.64 29.16
N GLU A 104 8.88 -5.66 29.96
CA GLU A 104 9.75 -6.76 29.50
C GLU A 104 9.09 -7.60 28.39
N THR A 105 7.79 -7.87 28.52
CA THR A 105 7.02 -8.56 27.48
C THR A 105 6.94 -7.72 26.20
N PHE A 106 6.75 -6.40 26.33
CA PHE A 106 6.75 -5.48 25.19
C PHE A 106 8.11 -5.47 24.47
N ARG A 107 9.21 -5.37 25.22
CA ARG A 107 10.58 -5.43 24.69
C ARG A 107 10.83 -6.72 23.90
N LEU A 108 10.45 -7.86 24.46
CA LEU A 108 10.57 -9.14 23.79
C LEU A 108 9.72 -9.19 22.50
N GLY A 109 8.47 -8.72 22.57
CA GLY A 109 7.57 -8.63 21.42
C GLY A 109 8.15 -7.77 20.29
N ALA A 110 8.77 -6.64 20.61
CA ALA A 110 9.41 -5.75 19.63
C ALA A 110 10.63 -6.38 18.95
N LEU A 111 11.46 -7.12 19.69
CA LEU A 111 12.59 -7.87 19.14
C LEU A 111 12.11 -9.00 18.21
N LEU A 112 11.07 -9.73 18.60
CA LEU A 112 10.46 -10.76 17.76
C LEU A 112 9.85 -10.16 16.48
N ALA A 113 9.16 -9.03 16.59
CA ALA A 113 8.62 -8.30 15.44
C ALA A 113 9.73 -7.88 14.46
N GLN A 114 10.86 -7.40 14.98
CA GLN A 114 12.01 -7.01 14.16
C GLN A 114 12.63 -8.20 13.42
N ILE A 115 12.72 -9.37 14.07
CA ILE A 115 13.23 -10.59 13.43
C ILE A 115 12.25 -11.05 12.34
N LEU A 116 10.95 -11.08 12.63
CA LEU A 116 9.92 -11.46 11.66
C LEU A 116 9.88 -10.50 10.46
N TYR A 117 10.03 -9.20 10.70
CA TYR A 117 10.05 -8.19 9.65
C TYR A 117 11.26 -8.35 8.71
N ASN A 118 12.45 -8.59 9.26
CA ASN A 118 13.69 -8.65 8.47
C ASN A 118 13.99 -10.04 7.88
N SER A 119 13.62 -11.11 8.57
CA SER A 119 14.05 -12.48 8.25
C SER A 119 12.92 -13.50 8.31
N GLY A 120 11.68 -13.06 8.53
CA GLY A 120 10.53 -13.94 8.66
C GLY A 120 10.74 -15.01 9.72
N TYR A 121 10.07 -16.15 9.52
CA TYR A 121 10.14 -17.30 10.41
C TYR A 121 11.52 -17.97 10.45
N ALA A 122 12.35 -17.80 9.41
CA ALA A 122 13.72 -18.34 9.41
C ALA A 122 14.57 -17.72 10.53
N GLY A 123 14.41 -16.41 10.77
CA GLY A 123 15.07 -15.73 11.89
C GLY A 123 14.59 -16.24 13.25
N ILE A 124 13.28 -16.42 13.42
CA ILE A 124 12.70 -16.96 14.66
C ILE A 124 13.19 -18.39 14.93
N LEU A 125 13.27 -19.23 13.90
CA LEU A 125 13.77 -20.60 14.01
C LEU A 125 15.21 -20.63 14.53
N SER A 126 16.05 -19.69 14.09
CA SER A 126 17.42 -19.53 14.60
C SER A 126 17.43 -19.23 16.10
N VAL A 127 16.60 -18.29 16.56
CA VAL A 127 16.52 -17.94 17.99
C VAL A 127 16.06 -19.15 18.82
N ILE A 128 15.00 -19.84 18.41
CA ILE A 128 14.45 -21.00 19.17
C ILE A 128 15.49 -22.12 19.27
N ARG A 129 16.26 -22.38 18.21
CA ARG A 129 17.36 -23.36 18.23
C ARG A 129 18.43 -22.97 19.24
N ASN A 130 18.82 -21.70 19.27
CA ASN A 130 19.85 -21.20 20.18
C ASN A 130 19.41 -21.24 21.65
N VAL A 131 18.15 -20.90 21.95
CA VAL A 131 17.58 -20.91 23.31
C VAL A 131 17.14 -22.33 23.75
N LYS A 132 17.33 -23.35 22.89
CA LYS A 132 16.98 -24.75 23.16
C LYS A 132 15.51 -24.96 23.57
N MET A 133 14.59 -24.16 23.06
CA MET A 133 13.14 -24.29 23.33
C MET A 133 12.49 -25.35 22.42
N VAL A 134 12.90 -26.61 22.60
CA VAL A 134 12.53 -27.76 21.74
C VAL A 134 11.01 -27.98 21.57
N PRO A 135 10.14 -27.82 22.60
CA PRO A 135 8.70 -28.02 22.42
C PRO A 135 8.08 -27.05 21.42
N PHE A 136 8.55 -25.81 21.39
CA PHE A 136 8.08 -24.77 20.45
C PHE A 136 8.57 -24.98 19.03
N LEU A 137 9.71 -25.67 18.84
CA LEU A 137 10.32 -25.91 17.54
C LEU A 137 9.36 -26.69 16.60
N LYS A 138 8.66 -27.70 17.12
CA LYS A 138 7.74 -28.54 16.33
C LYS A 138 6.51 -27.77 15.85
N VAL A 139 5.95 -26.92 16.71
CA VAL A 139 4.78 -26.07 16.37
C VAL A 139 5.15 -25.04 15.31
N LEU A 140 6.30 -24.38 15.49
CA LEU A 140 6.75 -23.35 14.56
C LEU A 140 7.16 -23.92 13.19
N LEU A 141 7.80 -25.10 13.16
CA LEU A 141 8.11 -25.81 11.93
C LEU A 141 6.85 -26.15 11.14
N LYS A 142 5.77 -26.57 11.80
CA LYS A 142 4.50 -26.87 11.14
C LYS A 142 3.89 -25.62 10.51
N SER A 143 3.88 -24.49 11.23
CA SER A 143 3.41 -23.20 10.69
C SER A 143 4.28 -22.67 9.55
N TYR A 144 5.61 -22.81 9.66
CA TYR A 144 6.57 -22.42 8.63
C TYR A 144 6.42 -23.25 7.35
N LEU A 145 6.31 -24.57 7.48
CA LEU A 145 6.09 -25.47 6.34
C LEU A 145 4.75 -25.20 5.67
N ASN A 146 3.70 -24.92 6.44
CA ASN A 146 2.40 -24.52 5.88
C ASN A 146 2.49 -23.21 5.09
N LEU A 147 3.31 -22.24 5.53
CA LEU A 147 3.51 -20.98 4.80
C LEU A 147 4.31 -21.17 3.51
N ILE A 148 5.33 -22.04 3.52
CA ILE A 148 6.07 -22.40 2.31
C ILE A 148 5.15 -23.10 1.30
N ASN A 149 4.36 -24.07 1.78
CA ASN A 149 3.51 -24.91 0.94
C ASN A 149 2.31 -24.16 0.34
N ASN A 150 1.80 -23.11 1.01
CA ASN A 150 0.67 -22.32 0.51
C ASN A 150 1.10 -21.10 -0.33
N GLY A 151 2.41 -20.92 -0.56
CA GLY A 151 2.99 -19.72 -1.14
C GLY A 151 2.89 -18.54 -0.17
N PHE A 152 3.87 -17.62 -0.23
CA PHE A 152 3.84 -16.35 0.50
C PHE A 152 2.64 -15.51 0.04
N ARG A 153 1.44 -15.81 0.54
CA ARG A 153 0.20 -15.12 0.14
C ARG A 153 -0.08 -13.85 0.94
N HIS A 154 0.61 -13.61 2.05
CA HIS A 154 0.43 -12.37 2.83
C HIS A 154 1.73 -11.93 3.50
N LEU A 155 2.57 -11.21 2.75
CA LEU A 155 3.42 -10.12 3.21
C LEU A 155 3.43 -9.02 2.15
#